data_AF-R5IDF3-F1
#
_entry.id   AF-R5IDF3-F1
#
_cell.length_a   1.000
_cell.length_b   1.000
_cell.length_c   1.000
_cell.angle_alpha   90.00
_cell.angle_beta   90.00
_cell.angle_gamma   90.00
#
_symmetry.space_group_name_H-M   'P 1'
#
loop_
_entity.id
_entity.type
_entity.pdbx_description
1 polymer ?
#
loop_
_entity_poly.entity_id
_entity_poly.type
_entity_poly.pdbx_seq_one_letter_code
_entity_poly.pdbx_strand_id
1 'polypeptide(L)'
;MESRKKQAEQTEFAIITKAKDLVKHTFLMTNERRFPKKYRFTIVNRLHDLTIDIFQHIQEANELDIADPQEYRERRYEQKKALTKCKTVLFLIELSFENGLISDDQCAAWSKYVLDVKYMTASWRKKDRERAVAMQRGTPPRR
;
A
#
# COMPACT_ATOMS: atom_id res chain seq x y z
N MET A 1 -14.05 -31.54 -2.25
CA MET A 1 -12.89 -30.69 -2.64
C MET A 1 -13.31 -29.46 -3.44
N GLU A 2 -14.52 -29.39 -3.99
CA GLU A 2 -15.05 -28.19 -4.65
C GLU A 2 -15.39 -27.01 -3.72
N SER A 3 -15.74 -27.26 -2.45
CA SER A 3 -15.98 -26.17 -1.49
C SER A 3 -14.70 -25.42 -1.08
N ARG A 4 -13.52 -26.05 -1.18
CA ARG A 4 -12.23 -25.40 -0.90
C ARG A 4 -11.71 -24.52 -2.05
N LYS A 5 -12.21 -24.73 -3.28
CA LYS A 5 -11.90 -23.91 -4.47
C LYS A 5 -12.90 -22.77 -4.69
N LYS A 6 -14.20 -22.97 -4.42
CA LYS A 6 -15.22 -21.91 -4.57
C LYS A 6 -15.07 -20.74 -3.59
N GLN A 7 -14.37 -20.94 -2.48
CA GLN A 7 -14.16 -19.95 -1.41
C GLN A 7 -12.81 -19.24 -1.49
N ALA A 8 -11.90 -19.69 -2.39
CA ALA A 8 -10.59 -19.09 -2.61
C ALA A 8 -10.66 -17.71 -3.33
N GLU A 9 -11.83 -17.34 -3.87
CA GLU A 9 -12.01 -16.29 -4.87
C GLU A 9 -13.15 -15.31 -4.54
N GLN A 10 -13.41 -15.02 -3.24
CA GLN A 10 -13.93 -13.68 -2.90
C GLN A 10 -12.79 -12.69 -3.14
N THR A 11 -12.59 -12.31 -4.40
CA THR A 11 -11.51 -11.48 -4.97
C THR A 11 -10.81 -10.65 -3.91
N GLU A 12 -9.61 -11.06 -3.49
CA GLU A 12 -8.78 -10.30 -2.55
C GLU A 12 -8.76 -8.83 -2.97
N PHE A 13 -8.93 -7.91 -2.02
CA PHE A 13 -8.98 -6.49 -2.32
C PHE A 13 -7.73 -6.12 -3.12
N ALA A 14 -7.89 -5.74 -4.39
CA ALA A 14 -6.78 -5.74 -5.35
C ALA A 14 -5.57 -4.89 -4.91
N ILE A 15 -5.78 -3.87 -4.08
CA ILE A 15 -4.70 -3.04 -3.50
C ILE A 15 -3.85 -3.85 -2.52
N ILE A 16 -4.45 -4.75 -1.73
CA ILE A 16 -3.73 -5.66 -0.82
C ILE A 16 -2.82 -6.58 -1.63
N THR A 17 -3.30 -7.18 -2.71
CA THR A 17 -2.48 -8.02 -3.60
C THR A 17 -1.27 -7.24 -4.12
N LYS A 18 -1.49 -6.00 -4.60
CA LYS A 18 -0.41 -5.12 -5.07
C LYS A 18 0.58 -4.72 -3.97
N ALA A 19 0.09 -4.48 -2.75
CA ALA A 19 0.95 -4.18 -1.61
C ALA A 19 1.82 -5.39 -1.23
N LYS A 20 1.27 -6.61 -1.26
CA LYS A 20 2.03 -7.86 -1.06
C LYS A 20 3.10 -8.04 -2.13
N ASP A 21 2.78 -7.75 -3.40
CA ASP A 21 3.76 -7.82 -4.49
C ASP A 21 4.89 -6.79 -4.32
N LEU A 22 4.57 -5.57 -3.87
CA LEU A 22 5.57 -4.57 -3.52
C LEU A 22 6.50 -5.06 -2.40
N VAL A 23 5.97 -5.64 -1.33
CA VAL A 23 6.78 -6.22 -0.23
C VAL A 23 7.71 -7.29 -0.80
N LYS A 24 7.18 -8.29 -1.50
CA LYS A 24 7.99 -9.38 -2.08
C LYS A 24 9.10 -8.86 -3.00
N HIS A 25 8.77 -7.91 -3.87
CA HIS A 25 9.73 -7.32 -4.80
C HIS A 25 10.83 -6.55 -4.06
N THR A 26 10.48 -5.80 -3.01
CA THR A 26 11.42 -5.05 -2.17
C THR A 26 12.44 -5.99 -1.53
N PHE A 27 11.99 -7.11 -0.94
CA PHE A 27 12.89 -8.11 -0.36
C PHE A 27 13.82 -8.77 -1.40
N LEU A 28 13.32 -9.02 -2.61
CA LEU A 28 14.13 -9.57 -3.71
C LEU A 28 15.20 -8.58 -4.20
N MET A 29 14.85 -7.29 -4.24
CA MET A 29 15.74 -6.23 -4.72
C MET A 29 16.88 -5.94 -3.76
N THR A 30 16.63 -5.95 -2.45
CA THR A 30 17.59 -5.59 -1.40
C THR A 30 18.51 -6.74 -0.97
N ASN A 31 19.16 -7.42 -1.91
CA ASN A 31 20.14 -8.45 -1.58
C ASN A 31 21.54 -7.86 -1.32
N GLU A 32 22.41 -8.63 -0.65
CA GLU A 32 23.75 -8.17 -0.25
C GLU A 32 24.68 -7.82 -1.44
N ARG A 33 24.41 -8.37 -2.64
CA ARG A 33 25.20 -8.04 -3.84
C ARG A 33 24.94 -6.61 -4.31
N ARG A 34 23.69 -6.15 -4.19
CA ARG A 34 23.28 -4.78 -4.55
C ARG A 34 23.42 -3.80 -3.40
N PHE A 35 23.13 -4.26 -2.18
CA PHE A 35 23.16 -3.45 -0.96
C PHE A 35 24.24 -3.98 0.00
N PRO A 36 25.47 -3.42 -0.06
CA PRO A 36 26.52 -3.72 0.91
C PRO A 36 26.05 -3.49 2.35
N LYS A 37 26.66 -4.21 3.32
CA LYS A 37 26.27 -4.18 4.74
C LYS A 37 26.10 -2.78 5.36
N LYS A 38 26.88 -1.80 4.90
CA LYS A 38 26.79 -0.40 5.35
C LYS A 38 25.41 0.23 5.10
N TYR A 39 24.66 -0.25 4.11
CA TYR A 39 23.31 0.24 3.79
C TYR A 39 22.18 -0.53 4.49
N ARG A 40 22.51 -1.57 5.27
CA ARG A 40 21.51 -2.44 5.91
C ARG A 40 20.57 -1.65 6.81
N PHE A 41 21.12 -0.89 7.75
CA PHE A 41 20.33 -0.15 8.73
C PHE A 41 19.84 1.20 8.20
N THR A 42 20.49 1.79 7.19
CA THR A 42 20.17 3.12 6.68
C THR A 42 19.12 3.11 5.57
N ILE A 43 19.09 2.05 4.74
CA ILE A 43 18.19 1.94 3.58
C ILE A 43 17.38 0.64 3.62
N VAL A 44 18.03 -0.52 3.69
CA VAL A 44 17.36 -1.82 3.48
C VAL A 44 16.28 -2.09 4.54
N ASN A 45 16.62 -2.00 5.83
CA ASN A 45 15.65 -2.22 6.89
C ASN A 45 14.49 -1.23 6.79
N ARG A 46 14.78 0.05 6.50
CA ARG A 46 13.72 1.07 6.35
C ARG A 46 12.80 0.76 5.18
N LEU A 47 13.32 0.26 4.05
CA LEU A 47 12.51 -0.16 2.92
C LEU A 47 11.61 -1.35 3.27
N HIS A 48 12.13 -2.33 4.00
CA HIS A 48 11.35 -3.48 4.48
C HIS A 48 10.23 -3.03 5.41
N ASP A 49 10.56 -2.27 6.46
CA ASP A 49 9.60 -1.79 7.45
C ASP A 49 8.50 -0.95 6.77
N LEU A 50 8.88 0.01 5.92
CA LEU A 50 7.92 0.88 5.25
C LEU A 50 7.01 0.14 4.28
N THR A 51 7.50 -0.88 3.57
CA THR A 51 6.68 -1.65 2.63
C THR A 51 5.72 -2.59 3.34
N ILE A 52 6.13 -3.17 4.47
CA ILE A 52 5.25 -3.94 5.36
C ILE A 52 4.17 -3.03 5.96
N ASP A 53 4.56 -1.84 6.44
CA ASP A 53 3.63 -0.86 6.99
C ASP A 53 2.60 -0.37 5.94
N ILE A 54 3.00 -0.21 4.67
CA ILE A 54 2.05 0.12 3.59
C ILE A 54 0.97 -0.96 3.48
N PHE A 55 1.40 -2.22 3.45
CA PHE A 55 0.47 -3.36 3.40
C PHE A 55 -0.46 -3.38 4.63
N GLN A 56 0.09 -3.20 5.84
CA GLN A 56 -0.69 -3.17 7.08
C GLN A 56 -1.75 -2.07 7.07
N HIS A 57 -1.38 -0.83 6.74
CA HIS A 57 -2.35 0.27 6.70
C HIS A 57 -3.44 0.10 5.66
N ILE A 58 -3.14 -0.54 4.52
CA ILE A 58 -4.17 -0.85 3.51
C ILE A 58 -5.14 -1.90 4.06
N GLN A 59 -4.62 -2.89 4.79
CA GLN A 59 -5.44 -3.93 5.40
C GLN A 59 -6.30 -3.39 6.54
N GLU A 60 -5.72 -2.65 7.48
CA GLU A 60 -6.43 -1.96 8.57
C GLU A 60 -7.52 -1.04 8.02
N ALA A 61 -7.21 -0.23 7.02
CA ALA A 61 -8.21 0.61 6.35
C ALA A 61 -9.35 -0.18 5.72
N ASN A 62 -9.09 -1.40 5.24
CA ASN A 62 -10.10 -2.23 4.59
C ASN A 62 -11.04 -2.91 5.59
N GLU A 63 -10.59 -3.16 6.83
CA GLU A 63 -11.37 -3.77 7.91
C GLU A 63 -12.38 -2.80 8.55
N LEU A 64 -12.17 -1.49 8.40
CA LEU A 64 -13.02 -0.44 8.98
C LEU A 64 -14.28 -0.16 8.15
N ASP A 65 -15.44 -0.05 8.80
CA ASP A 65 -16.71 0.28 8.17
C ASP A 65 -16.76 1.76 7.74
N ILE A 66 -17.30 1.98 6.55
CA ILE A 66 -17.50 3.31 5.99
C ILE A 66 -18.78 3.97 6.49
N ALA A 67 -19.75 3.18 6.99
CA ALA A 67 -21.02 3.68 7.51
C ALA A 67 -20.87 4.26 8.93
N ASP A 68 -19.91 3.77 9.72
CA ASP A 68 -19.59 4.32 11.03
C ASP A 68 -18.73 5.59 10.91
N PRO A 69 -19.14 6.75 11.45
CA PRO A 69 -18.40 8.01 11.31
C PRO A 69 -17.03 8.04 12.00
N GLN A 70 -16.81 7.23 13.03
CA GLN A 70 -15.52 7.10 13.71
C GLN A 70 -14.59 6.19 12.90
N GLU A 71 -15.05 5.00 12.52
CA GLU A 71 -14.25 4.07 11.70
C GLU A 71 -13.94 4.67 10.32
N TYR A 72 -14.86 5.41 9.71
CA TYR A 72 -14.58 6.11 8.46
C TYR A 72 -13.46 7.15 8.59
N ARG A 73 -13.40 7.87 9.72
CA ARG A 73 -12.30 8.81 9.99
C ARG A 73 -10.97 8.09 10.12
N GLU A 74 -10.95 6.96 10.83
CA GLU A 74 -9.78 6.12 11.00
C GLU A 74 -9.33 5.49 9.68
N ARG A 75 -10.25 4.96 8.88
CA ARG A 75 -10.02 4.43 7.53
C ARG A 75 -9.34 5.45 6.63
N ARG A 76 -9.81 6.69 6.66
CA ARG A 76 -9.17 7.80 5.93
C ARG A 76 -7.79 8.14 6.48
N TYR A 77 -7.54 7.94 7.76
CA TYR A 77 -6.23 8.17 8.35
C TYR A 77 -5.25 7.08 7.91
N GLU A 78 -5.63 5.80 7.97
CA GLU A 78 -4.80 4.69 7.51
C GLU A 78 -4.47 4.77 6.01
N GLN A 79 -5.46 5.09 5.16
CA GLN A 79 -5.21 5.39 3.74
C GLN A 79 -4.21 6.54 3.54
N LYS A 80 -4.20 7.55 4.44
CA LYS A 80 -3.25 8.67 4.36
C LYS A 80 -1.84 8.22 4.73
N LYS A 81 -1.71 7.37 5.76
CA LYS A 81 -0.41 6.82 6.16
C LYS A 81 0.18 5.96 5.04
N ALA A 82 -0.62 5.06 4.45
CA ALA A 82 -0.19 4.23 3.31
C ALA A 82 0.35 5.10 2.15
N LEU A 83 -0.39 6.15 1.75
CA LEU A 83 0.04 7.08 0.70
C LEU A 83 1.31 7.86 1.08
N THR A 84 1.45 8.24 2.34
CA THR A 84 2.65 8.95 2.83
C THR A 84 3.87 8.04 2.78
N LYS A 85 3.73 6.80 3.24
CA LYS A 85 4.81 5.81 3.21
C LYS A 85 5.20 5.44 1.78
N CYS A 86 4.25 5.36 0.85
CA CYS A 86 4.56 5.18 -0.58
C CYS A 86 5.53 6.26 -1.09
N LYS A 87 5.35 7.53 -0.68
CA LYS A 87 6.27 8.61 -1.06
C LYS A 87 7.66 8.42 -0.44
N THR A 88 7.74 8.00 0.81
CA THR A 88 9.01 7.71 1.47
C THR A 88 9.74 6.54 0.81
N VAL A 89 9.03 5.47 0.43
CA VAL A 89 9.62 4.33 -0.30
C VAL A 89 10.15 4.77 -1.67
N LEU A 90 9.40 5.58 -2.42
CA LEU A 90 9.88 6.15 -3.69
C LEU A 90 11.18 6.93 -3.52
N PHE A 91 11.26 7.79 -2.49
CA PHE A 91 12.48 8.53 -2.19
C PHE A 91 13.66 7.59 -1.84
N LEU A 92 13.43 6.51 -1.08
CA LEU A 92 14.50 5.56 -0.77
C LEU A 92 14.96 4.75 -1.99
N ILE A 93 14.07 4.49 -2.95
CA ILE A 93 14.41 3.87 -4.24
C ILE A 93 15.26 4.84 -5.07
N GLU A 94 14.85 6.10 -5.17
CA GLU A 94 15.61 7.18 -5.84
C GLU A 94 17.00 7.33 -5.22
N LEU A 95 17.10 7.41 -3.90
CA LEU A 95 18.37 7.47 -3.18
C LEU A 95 19.25 6.24 -3.47
N SER A 96 18.64 5.05 -3.58
CA SER A 96 19.38 3.82 -3.92
C SER A 96 19.96 3.88 -5.34
N PHE A 97 19.22 4.48 -6.28
CA PHE A 97 19.69 4.71 -7.65
C PHE A 97 20.82 5.75 -7.69
N GLU A 98 20.67 6.89 -7.02
CA GLU A 98 21.70 7.94 -6.93
C GLU A 98 23.00 7.43 -6.30
N ASN A 99 22.92 6.47 -5.37
CA ASN A 99 24.09 5.82 -4.76
C ASN A 99 24.67 4.68 -5.63
N GLY A 100 24.14 4.44 -6.83
CA GLY A 100 24.61 3.39 -7.74
C GLY A 100 24.33 1.96 -7.26
N LEU A 101 23.37 1.77 -6.34
CA LEU A 101 23.02 0.46 -5.78
C LEU A 101 22.10 -0.36 -6.71
N ILE A 102 21.34 0.35 -7.54
CA ILE A 102 20.42 -0.21 -8.53
C ILE A 102 20.57 0.50 -9.87
N SER A 103 20.26 -0.19 -10.96
CA SER A 103 20.25 0.40 -12.31
C SER A 103 18.99 1.24 -12.56
N ASP A 104 18.98 2.00 -13.66
CA ASP A 104 17.82 2.78 -14.10
C ASP A 104 16.57 1.90 -14.32
N ASP A 105 16.72 0.79 -15.06
CA ASP A 105 15.65 -0.19 -15.27
C ASP A 105 15.10 -0.75 -13.95
N GLN A 106 15.98 -1.02 -12.98
CA GLN A 106 15.60 -1.52 -11.65
C GLN A 106 14.86 -0.45 -10.85
N CYS A 107 15.32 0.80 -10.91
CA CYS A 107 14.66 1.94 -10.29
C CYS A 107 13.25 2.15 -10.87
N ALA A 108 13.12 2.13 -12.20
CA ALA A 108 11.85 2.27 -12.88
C ALA A 108 10.88 1.12 -12.56
N ALA A 109 11.35 -0.13 -12.62
CA ALA A 109 10.55 -1.31 -12.30
C ALA A 109 10.07 -1.29 -10.85
N TRP A 110 10.96 -1.01 -9.90
CA TRP A 110 10.60 -0.99 -8.47
C TRP A 110 9.65 0.17 -8.14
N SER A 111 9.91 1.36 -8.70
CA SER A 111 9.03 2.52 -8.55
C SER A 111 7.62 2.24 -9.07
N LYS A 112 7.49 1.46 -10.16
CA LYS A 112 6.18 1.04 -10.69
C LYS A 112 5.36 0.26 -9.67
N TYR A 113 5.96 -0.67 -8.92
CA TYR A 113 5.25 -1.40 -7.85
C TYR A 113 4.69 -0.44 -6.79
N VAL A 114 5.46 0.59 -6.41
CA VAL A 114 5.02 1.58 -5.42
C VAL A 114 3.93 2.48 -5.99
N LEU A 115 4.06 2.90 -7.25
CA LEU A 115 3.09 3.75 -7.93
C LEU A 115 1.74 3.06 -8.15
N ASP A 116 1.74 1.77 -8.48
CA ASP A 116 0.51 0.96 -8.56
C ASP A 116 -0.29 1.06 -7.25
N VAL A 117 0.36 0.76 -6.12
CA VAL A 117 -0.28 0.82 -4.79
C VAL A 117 -0.75 2.24 -4.47
N LYS A 118 0.10 3.24 -4.71
CA LYS A 118 -0.19 4.65 -4.43
C LYS A 118 -1.42 5.15 -5.21
N TYR A 119 -1.46 4.92 -6.52
CA TYR A 119 -2.54 5.41 -7.37
C TYR A 119 -3.85 4.67 -7.10
N MET A 120 -3.79 3.35 -6.90
CA MET A 120 -4.98 2.57 -6.50
C MET A 120 -5.52 3.03 -5.16
N THR A 121 -4.66 3.29 -4.16
CA THR A 121 -5.07 3.79 -2.84
C THR A 121 -5.68 5.20 -2.93
N ALA A 122 -5.12 6.08 -3.77
CA ALA A 122 -5.66 7.42 -3.97
C ALA A 122 -7.05 7.38 -4.62
N SER A 123 -7.22 6.52 -5.63
CA SER A 123 -8.51 6.26 -6.27
C SER A 123 -9.53 5.69 -5.29
N TRP A 124 -9.12 4.72 -4.47
CA TRP A 124 -9.95 4.14 -3.42
C TRP A 124 -10.42 5.18 -2.40
N ARG A 125 -9.52 6.01 -1.88
CA ARG A 125 -9.85 7.11 -0.97
C ARG A 125 -10.86 8.08 -1.56
N LYS A 126 -10.76 8.39 -2.87
CA LYS A 126 -11.71 9.25 -3.58
C LYS A 126 -13.10 8.60 -3.63
N LYS A 127 -13.17 7.32 -4.01
CA LYS A 127 -14.42 6.54 -4.05
C LYS A 127 -15.05 6.39 -2.67
N ASP A 128 -14.26 6.17 -1.63
CA ASP A 128 -14.75 6.11 -0.24
C ASP A 128 -15.45 7.41 0.16
N ARG A 129 -14.87 8.56 -0.19
CA ARG A 129 -15.50 9.85 0.07
C ARG A 129 -16.83 10.00 -0.65
N GLU A 130 -16.91 9.58 -1.91
CA GLU A 130 -18.15 9.63 -2.70
C GLU A 130 -19.23 8.72 -2.09
N ARG A 131 -18.85 7.51 -1.66
CA ARG A 131 -19.75 6.57 -0.97
C ARG A 131 -20.27 7.13 0.35
N ALA A 132 -19.38 7.69 1.19
CA ALA A 132 -19.77 8.30 2.46
C ALA A 132 -20.76 9.47 2.27
N VAL A 133 -20.55 10.32 1.25
CA VAL A 133 -21.48 11.42 0.93
C VAL A 133 -22.82 10.90 0.44
N ALA A 134 -22.83 9.86 -0.40
CA ALA A 134 -24.06 9.24 -0.88
C ALA A 134 -24.90 8.64 0.26
N MET A 135 -24.24 7.96 1.21
CA MET A 135 -24.89 7.40 2.41
C MET A 135 -25.53 8.49 3.28
N GLN A 136 -24.87 9.64 3.46
CA GLN A 136 -25.42 10.78 4.21
C GLN A 136 -26.65 11.41 3.52
N ARG A 137 -26.74 11.34 2.19
CA ARG A 137 -27.87 11.86 1.41
C ARG A 137 -29.05 10.90 1.34
N GLY A 138 -28.82 9.61 1.57
CA GLY A 138 -29.82 8.54 1.47
C GLY A 138 -30.60 8.26 2.76
N THR A 139 -30.27 8.90 3.89
CA THR A 139 -30.99 8.75 5.15
C THR A 139 -32.23 9.67 5.18
N PRO A 140 -33.47 9.16 5.10
CA PRO A 140 -34.63 10.00 5.38
C PRO A 140 -34.63 10.36 6.87
N PRO A 141 -35.15 11.53 7.28
CA PRO A 141 -35.35 11.80 8.70
C PRO A 141 -36.28 10.71 9.25
N ARG A 142 -35.84 10.01 10.30
CA ARG A 142 -36.72 9.16 11.10
C ARG A 142 -37.81 10.08 11.66
N ARG A 143 -38.98 10.05 11.03
CA ARG A 143 -40.22 10.59 11.59
C ARG A 143 -40.74 9.64 12.65
#